data_AF-A0A3M0T805-F1
#
_entry.id   AF-A0A3M0T805-F1
#
_cell.length_a   1.000
_cell.length_b   1.000
_cell.length_c   1.000
_cell.angle_alpha   90.00
_cell.angle_beta   90.00
_cell.angle_gamma   90.00
#
_symmetry.space_group_name_H-M   'P 1'
#
loop_
_entity.id
_entity.type
_entity.pdbx_description
1 polymer ?
#
loop_
_entity_poly.entity_id
_entity_poly.type
_entity_poly.pdbx_seq_one_letter_code
_entity_poly.pdbx_strand_id
1 'polypeptide(L)'
;MRNKKKGVIDFSNKDKSGMDFHGKNFNKGEFYMTKFVNSNLEEVNFRGAKLKYASLMNANLRSANLTGVKLTGANLWGADLTNAVIRNAELRGANFKDTILVGTNFSNSDIKLAKNLKIANFDENRNKCNSIENNSRKDNEHI
;
A
#
# COMPACT_ATOMS: atom_id res chain seq x y z
N MET A 1 -11.20 5.82 -31.28
CA MET A 1 -10.38 6.89 -30.66
C MET A 1 -10.65 6.90 -29.16
N ARG A 2 -9.65 6.63 -28.30
CA ARG A 2 -9.83 6.68 -26.84
C ARG A 2 -9.98 8.13 -26.41
N ASN A 3 -11.15 8.44 -25.84
CA ASN A 3 -11.51 9.77 -25.37
C ASN A 3 -10.68 10.10 -24.10
N LYS A 4 -9.44 10.58 -24.27
CA LYS A 4 -8.61 11.04 -23.15
C LYS A 4 -9.20 12.33 -22.61
N LYS A 5 -9.90 12.27 -21.47
CA LYS A 5 -10.27 13.46 -20.70
C LYS A 5 -8.99 14.29 -20.47
N LYS A 6 -8.95 15.52 -20.98
CA LYS A 6 -7.88 16.48 -20.74
C LYS A 6 -7.62 16.61 -19.22
N GLY A 7 -6.38 16.45 -18.80
CA GLY A 7 -5.89 16.90 -17.48
C GLY A 7 -5.75 15.86 -16.36
N VAL A 8 -6.19 14.61 -16.53
CA VAL A 8 -6.00 13.57 -15.52
C VAL A 8 -4.86 12.64 -15.94
N ILE A 9 -3.91 12.38 -15.04
CA ILE A 9 -2.81 11.45 -15.27
C ILE A 9 -3.38 10.03 -15.31
N ASP A 10 -3.08 9.29 -16.37
CA ASP A 10 -3.50 7.90 -16.56
C ASP A 10 -2.28 7.02 -16.84
N PHE A 11 -1.94 6.15 -15.89
CA PHE A 11 -0.95 5.08 -16.04
C PHE A 11 -1.59 3.69 -15.94
N SER A 12 -2.89 3.58 -16.21
CA SER A 12 -3.59 2.30 -16.14
C SER A 12 -2.91 1.24 -17.01
N ASN A 13 -2.69 0.05 -16.45
CA ASN A 13 -1.98 -1.08 -17.04
C ASN A 13 -0.50 -0.83 -17.40
N LYS A 14 0.11 0.23 -16.85
CA LYS A 14 1.54 0.51 -17.05
C LYS A 14 2.38 -0.12 -15.95
N ASP A 15 3.60 -0.48 -16.34
CA ASP A 15 4.66 -0.78 -15.38
C ASP A 15 5.41 0.51 -15.03
N LYS A 16 5.45 0.82 -13.75
CA LYS A 16 6.11 1.97 -13.11
C LYS A 16 6.96 1.53 -11.92
N SER A 17 7.27 0.24 -11.85
CA SER A 17 8.05 -0.36 -10.77
C SER A 17 9.44 0.27 -10.68
N GLY A 18 9.93 0.50 -9.46
CA GLY A 18 11.25 1.09 -9.17
C GLY A 18 11.39 2.57 -9.52
N MET A 19 10.35 3.23 -10.05
CA MET A 19 10.40 4.65 -10.37
C MET A 19 10.28 5.53 -9.11
N ASP A 20 10.86 6.72 -9.19
CA ASP A 20 10.74 7.75 -8.18
C ASP A 20 9.64 8.77 -8.52
N PHE A 21 8.67 8.88 -7.62
CA PHE A 21 7.56 9.82 -7.67
C PHE A 21 7.41 10.59 -6.35
N HIS A 22 8.49 10.75 -5.59
CA HIS A 22 8.49 11.53 -4.36
C HIS A 22 7.74 12.87 -4.53
N GLY A 23 6.77 13.12 -3.66
CA GLY A 23 5.99 14.37 -3.60
C GLY A 23 5.13 14.66 -4.83
N LYS A 24 4.98 13.74 -5.79
CA LYS A 24 4.24 14.01 -7.04
C LYS A 24 2.75 14.14 -6.77
N ASN A 25 2.10 15.00 -7.57
CA ASN A 25 0.67 15.18 -7.52
C ASN A 25 -0.05 14.30 -8.55
N PHE A 26 -0.79 13.32 -8.06
CA PHE A 26 -1.58 12.36 -8.81
C PHE A 26 -3.07 12.37 -8.39
N ASN A 27 -3.55 13.49 -7.86
CA ASN A 27 -4.93 13.68 -7.43
C ASN A 27 -5.91 13.29 -8.55
N LYS A 28 -6.88 12.44 -8.22
CA LYS A 28 -7.88 11.86 -9.13
C LYS A 28 -7.31 11.08 -10.33
N GLY A 29 -6.01 10.76 -10.32
CA GLY A 29 -5.36 10.00 -11.38
C GLY A 29 -5.92 8.58 -11.53
N GLU A 30 -5.69 8.01 -12.71
CA GLU A 30 -6.15 6.67 -13.08
C GLU A 30 -4.96 5.71 -13.15
N PHE A 31 -4.95 4.71 -12.27
CA PHE A 31 -3.85 3.77 -12.08
C PHE A 31 -4.38 2.33 -11.98
N TYR A 32 -5.43 2.03 -12.73
CA TYR A 32 -6.03 0.71 -12.74
C TYR A 32 -5.00 -0.33 -13.19
N MET A 33 -4.77 -1.38 -12.40
CA MET A 33 -3.77 -2.43 -12.69
C MET A 33 -2.33 -1.91 -12.93
N THR A 34 -2.01 -0.68 -12.49
CA THR A 34 -0.64 -0.15 -12.59
C THR A 34 0.28 -0.89 -11.62
N LYS A 35 1.51 -1.16 -12.04
CA LYS A 35 2.56 -1.71 -11.16
C LYS A 35 3.44 -0.56 -10.65
N PHE A 36 3.50 -0.39 -9.35
CA PHE A 36 4.39 0.51 -8.63
C PHE A 36 5.30 -0.29 -7.68
N VAL A 37 5.70 -1.49 -8.09
CA VAL A 37 6.46 -2.39 -7.22
C VAL A 37 7.83 -1.76 -6.91
N ASN A 38 8.21 -1.71 -5.63
CA ASN A 38 9.45 -1.07 -5.16
C ASN A 38 9.59 0.42 -5.56
N SER A 39 8.51 1.11 -5.93
CA SER A 39 8.57 2.52 -6.32
C SER A 39 8.67 3.43 -5.09
N ASN A 40 9.31 4.58 -5.26
CA ASN A 40 9.26 5.66 -4.27
C ASN A 40 8.01 6.51 -4.52
N LEU A 41 7.04 6.43 -3.61
CA LEU A 41 5.78 7.17 -3.61
C LEU A 41 5.63 7.98 -2.31
N GLU A 42 6.74 8.27 -1.62
CA GLU A 42 6.74 9.07 -0.40
C GLU A 42 6.18 10.47 -0.68
N GLU A 43 5.35 10.96 0.24
CA GLU A 43 4.66 12.25 0.15
C GLU A 43 3.78 12.44 -1.10
N VAL A 44 3.52 11.37 -1.87
CA VAL A 44 2.71 11.47 -3.08
C VAL A 44 1.26 11.87 -2.74
N ASN A 45 0.65 12.69 -3.59
CA ASN A 45 -0.76 13.03 -3.47
C ASN A 45 -1.60 12.17 -4.40
N PHE A 46 -2.19 11.10 -3.85
CA PHE A 46 -3.17 10.22 -4.51
C PHE A 46 -4.60 10.50 -4.07
N ARG A 47 -4.93 11.70 -3.59
CA ARG A 47 -6.29 12.04 -3.15
C ARG A 47 -7.30 11.72 -4.26
N GLY A 48 -8.30 10.90 -3.95
CA GLY A 48 -9.34 10.49 -4.89
C GLY A 48 -8.86 9.68 -6.10
N ALA A 49 -7.61 9.21 -6.12
CA ALA A 49 -7.05 8.43 -7.22
C ALA A 49 -7.67 7.03 -7.30
N LYS A 50 -7.66 6.44 -8.50
CA LYS A 50 -8.20 5.11 -8.78
C LYS A 50 -7.05 4.11 -8.92
N LEU A 51 -6.77 3.35 -7.86
CA LEU A 51 -5.72 2.31 -7.81
C LEU A 51 -6.31 0.89 -7.73
N LYS A 52 -7.50 0.68 -8.29
CA LYS A 52 -8.16 -0.63 -8.28
C LYS A 52 -7.25 -1.68 -8.96
N TYR A 53 -6.99 -2.78 -8.25
CA TYR A 53 -6.07 -3.85 -8.65
C TYR A 53 -4.61 -3.42 -8.94
N ALA A 54 -4.19 -2.22 -8.49
CA ALA A 54 -2.79 -1.82 -8.61
C ALA A 54 -1.89 -2.71 -7.73
N SER A 55 -0.64 -2.91 -8.16
CA SER A 55 0.40 -3.54 -7.34
C SER A 55 1.29 -2.45 -6.75
N LEU A 56 1.24 -2.30 -5.42
CA LEU A 56 2.05 -1.38 -4.61
C LEU A 56 3.02 -2.17 -3.73
N MET A 57 3.37 -3.39 -4.13
CA MET A 57 4.22 -4.28 -3.33
C MET A 57 5.56 -3.60 -3.02
N ASN A 58 5.94 -3.60 -1.74
CA ASN A 58 7.16 -2.97 -1.22
C ASN A 58 7.34 -1.49 -1.63
N ALA A 59 6.28 -0.79 -2.02
CA ALA A 59 6.38 0.63 -2.36
C ALA A 59 6.58 1.46 -1.08
N ASN A 60 7.39 2.51 -1.17
CA ASN A 60 7.48 3.52 -0.11
C ASN A 60 6.31 4.50 -0.28
N LEU A 61 5.32 4.46 0.61
CA LEU A 61 4.16 5.37 0.64
C LEU A 61 4.16 6.21 1.94
N ARG A 62 5.32 6.40 2.56
CA ARG A 62 5.46 7.19 3.78
C ARG A 62 4.88 8.58 3.58
N SER A 63 4.12 9.07 4.55
CA SER A 63 3.48 10.40 4.51
C SER A 63 2.58 10.66 3.29
N ALA A 64 2.21 9.64 2.51
CA ALA A 64 1.39 9.81 1.32
C ALA A 64 -0.05 10.24 1.66
N ASN A 65 -0.64 11.09 0.82
CA ASN A 65 -2.05 11.44 0.92
C ASN A 65 -2.90 10.54 0.01
N LEU A 66 -3.57 9.56 0.64
CA LEU A 66 -4.45 8.58 0.03
C LEU A 66 -5.92 8.85 0.39
N THR A 67 -6.28 10.08 0.75
CA THR A 67 -7.66 10.41 1.15
C THR A 67 -8.65 10.15 -0.01
N GLY A 68 -9.69 9.35 0.23
CA GLY A 68 -10.70 9.02 -0.77
C GLY A 68 -10.20 8.09 -1.89
N VAL A 69 -9.03 7.46 -1.72
CA VAL A 69 -8.45 6.58 -2.73
C VAL A 69 -9.30 5.32 -2.93
N LYS A 70 -9.33 4.79 -4.16
CA LYS A 70 -9.96 3.51 -4.47
C LYS A 70 -8.91 2.42 -4.62
N LEU A 71 -8.72 1.60 -3.59
CA LEU A 71 -7.74 0.51 -3.52
C LEU A 71 -8.40 -0.88 -3.63
N THR A 72 -9.64 -0.97 -4.12
CA THR A 72 -10.34 -2.27 -4.23
C THR A 72 -9.46 -3.31 -4.93
N GLY A 73 -9.16 -4.41 -4.24
CA GLY A 73 -8.30 -5.49 -4.72
C GLY A 73 -6.83 -5.13 -4.99
N ALA A 74 -6.35 -3.97 -4.55
CA ALA A 74 -4.94 -3.59 -4.68
C ALA A 74 -4.03 -4.46 -3.79
N ASN A 75 -2.79 -4.66 -4.20
CA ASN A 75 -1.81 -5.40 -3.41
C ASN A 75 -0.80 -4.44 -2.78
N LEU A 76 -0.84 -4.28 -1.45
CA LEU A 76 0.08 -3.46 -0.67
C LEU A 76 1.06 -4.30 0.14
N TRP A 77 1.27 -5.56 -0.24
CA TRP A 77 2.17 -6.47 0.49
C TRP A 77 3.55 -5.85 0.69
N GLY A 78 4.01 -5.78 1.94
CA GLY A 78 5.32 -5.20 2.30
C GLY A 78 5.47 -3.69 2.09
N ALA A 79 4.41 -2.97 1.69
CA ALA A 79 4.49 -1.52 1.51
C ALA A 79 4.69 -0.78 2.85
N ASP A 80 5.35 0.39 2.81
CA ASP A 80 5.48 1.26 3.98
C ASP A 80 4.47 2.43 3.88
N LEU A 81 3.47 2.45 4.76
CA LEU A 81 2.46 3.52 4.88
C LEU A 81 2.66 4.33 6.16
N THR A 82 3.87 4.35 6.73
CA THR A 82 4.17 5.12 7.95
C THR A 82 3.73 6.58 7.77
N ASN A 83 2.91 7.07 8.69
CA ASN A 83 2.31 8.41 8.69
C ASN A 83 1.43 8.76 7.47
N ALA A 84 1.04 7.78 6.64
CA ALA A 84 0.15 8.01 5.51
C ALA A 84 -1.29 8.35 5.95
N VAL A 85 -2.01 9.11 5.12
CA VAL A 85 -3.41 9.49 5.35
C VAL A 85 -4.31 8.73 4.38
N ILE A 86 -5.04 7.73 4.87
CA ILE A 86 -5.90 6.83 4.07
C ILE A 86 -7.36 6.97 4.49
N ARG A 87 -7.81 8.20 4.75
CA ARG A 87 -9.18 8.50 5.21
C ARG A 87 -10.20 8.34 4.09
N ASN A 88 -11.41 7.88 4.43
CA ASN A 88 -12.52 7.70 3.47
C ASN A 88 -12.16 6.81 2.25
N ALA A 89 -11.23 5.87 2.40
CA ALA A 89 -10.74 5.03 1.31
C ALA A 89 -11.59 3.77 1.10
N GLU A 90 -11.68 3.32 -0.14
CA GLU A 90 -12.30 2.03 -0.50
C GLU A 90 -11.25 0.92 -0.49
N LEU A 91 -11.23 0.09 0.56
CA LEU A 91 -10.21 -0.94 0.80
C LEU A 91 -10.68 -2.37 0.54
N ARG A 92 -11.87 -2.57 -0.03
CA ARG A 92 -12.46 -3.91 -0.21
C ARG A 92 -11.51 -4.84 -0.96
N GLY A 93 -11.10 -5.92 -0.31
CA GLY A 93 -10.20 -6.94 -0.85
C GLY A 93 -8.74 -6.50 -1.03
N ALA A 94 -8.36 -5.29 -0.62
CA ALA A 94 -6.97 -4.84 -0.64
C ALA A 94 -6.13 -5.68 0.32
N ASN A 95 -4.92 -6.06 -0.09
CA ASN A 95 -4.03 -6.90 0.70
C ASN A 95 -2.99 -6.07 1.47
N PHE A 96 -3.06 -6.10 2.80
CA PHE A 96 -2.14 -5.39 3.71
C PHE A 96 -1.17 -6.33 4.45
N LYS A 97 -0.95 -7.55 3.95
CA LYS A 97 -0.01 -8.48 4.59
C LYS A 97 1.39 -7.87 4.62
N ASP A 98 2.05 -7.92 5.77
CA ASP A 98 3.40 -7.38 6.01
C ASP A 98 3.55 -5.87 5.71
N THR A 99 2.45 -5.13 5.55
CA THR A 99 2.46 -3.67 5.37
C THR A 99 2.78 -2.98 6.69
N ILE A 100 3.56 -1.90 6.66
CA ILE A 100 3.85 -1.04 7.83
C ILE A 100 2.81 0.08 7.90
N LEU A 101 2.12 0.21 9.04
CA LEU A 101 0.97 1.09 9.27
C LEU A 101 1.15 2.05 10.47
N VAL A 102 2.39 2.28 10.87
CA VAL A 102 2.72 3.14 12.02
C VAL A 102 2.21 4.54 11.76
N GLY A 103 1.40 5.09 12.67
CA GLY A 103 0.84 6.44 12.52
C GLY A 103 -0.12 6.60 11.33
N THR A 104 -0.52 5.53 10.64
CA THR A 104 -1.43 5.62 9.48
C THR A 104 -2.86 5.97 9.93
N ASN A 105 -3.46 6.97 9.28
CA ASN A 105 -4.82 7.38 9.58
C ASN A 105 -5.85 6.72 8.64
N PHE A 106 -6.62 5.76 9.17
CA PHE A 106 -7.70 5.06 8.47
C PHE A 106 -9.11 5.59 8.75
N SER A 107 -9.26 6.78 9.34
CA SER A 107 -10.57 7.29 9.76
C SER A 107 -11.59 7.27 8.62
N ASN A 108 -12.79 6.75 8.89
CA ASN A 108 -13.90 6.59 7.95
C ASN A 108 -13.65 5.65 6.76
N SER A 109 -12.58 4.84 6.79
CA SER A 109 -12.34 3.82 5.76
C SER A 109 -12.97 2.50 6.14
N ASP A 110 -13.49 1.76 5.15
CA ASP A 110 -14.07 0.44 5.39
C ASP A 110 -12.96 -0.62 5.53
N ILE A 111 -12.39 -0.68 6.73
CA ILE A 111 -11.30 -1.59 7.10
C ILE A 111 -11.76 -3.04 7.28
N LYS A 112 -13.07 -3.30 7.41
CA LYS A 112 -13.60 -4.66 7.67
C LYS A 112 -13.42 -5.58 6.46
N LEU A 113 -13.38 -5.00 5.26
CA LEU A 113 -13.23 -5.73 4.00
C LEU A 113 -11.79 -5.76 3.50
N ALA A 114 -10.84 -5.13 4.20
CA ALA A 114 -9.42 -5.23 3.90
C ALA A 114 -8.88 -6.60 4.33
N LYS A 115 -8.04 -7.21 3.49
CA LYS A 115 -7.41 -8.50 3.77
C LYS A 115 -6.11 -8.27 4.55
N ASN A 116 -5.83 -9.14 5.51
CA ASN A 116 -4.59 -9.16 6.28
C ASN A 116 -4.27 -7.87 7.06
N LEU A 117 -5.22 -6.94 7.17
CA LEU A 117 -5.01 -5.68 7.88
C LEU A 117 -4.71 -5.92 9.38
N LYS A 118 -5.33 -6.93 10.00
CA LYS A 118 -5.10 -7.28 11.41
C LYS A 118 -3.69 -7.82 11.71
N ILE A 119 -3.01 -8.35 10.70
CA ILE A 119 -1.64 -8.88 10.82
C ILE A 119 -0.61 -7.92 10.23
N ALA A 120 -1.05 -6.78 9.69
CA ALA A 120 -0.17 -5.70 9.29
C ALA A 120 0.58 -5.16 10.51
N ASN A 121 1.72 -4.52 10.26
CA ASN A 121 2.55 -4.02 11.31
C ASN A 121 2.13 -2.61 11.74
N PHE A 122 1.55 -2.47 12.93
CA PHE A 122 1.18 -1.17 13.49
C PHE A 122 2.30 -0.50 14.33
N ASP A 123 3.41 -1.20 14.57
CA ASP A 123 4.53 -0.75 15.41
C ASP A 123 5.87 -0.86 14.64
N GLU A 124 6.71 0.20 14.63
CA GLU A 124 8.00 0.17 13.90
C GLU A 124 8.89 -1.01 14.32
N ASN A 125 8.71 -1.50 15.55
CA ASN A 125 9.52 -2.55 16.15
C ASN A 125 9.06 -3.99 15.86
N ARG A 126 7.86 -4.22 15.32
CA ARG A 126 7.36 -5.60 15.11
C ARG A 126 8.15 -6.34 14.02
N ASN A 127 8.78 -5.62 13.11
CA ASN A 127 9.67 -6.21 12.09
C ASN A 127 11.00 -6.73 12.68
N LYS A 128 11.37 -6.36 13.92
CA LYS A 128 12.51 -6.96 14.65
C LYS A 128 12.15 -8.25 15.39
N CYS A 129 10.87 -8.56 15.60
CA CYS A 129 10.48 -9.77 16.35
C CYS A 129 10.46 -11.06 15.50
N ASN A 130 10.57 -10.97 14.17
CA ASN A 130 10.57 -12.16 13.30
C ASN A 130 11.96 -12.81 13.15
N SER A 131 13.02 -12.28 13.79
CA SER A 131 14.35 -12.88 13.79
C SER A 131 14.63 -13.82 14.97
N ILE A 132 13.66 -14.04 15.88
CA ILE A 132 13.84 -14.91 17.06
C ILE A 132 13.16 -16.28 16.90
N GLU A 133 12.21 -16.46 15.97
CA GLU A 133 11.48 -17.74 15.82
C GLU A 133 12.20 -18.84 15.00
N ASN A 134 13.42 -18.60 14.50
CA ASN A 134 14.15 -19.60 13.71
C ASN A 134 15.25 -20.38 14.47
N ASN A 135 15.26 -20.35 15.81
CA ASN A 135 16.33 -21.01 16.58
C ASN A 135 15.88 -21.93 17.74
N SER A 136 14.73 -22.59 17.61
CA SER A 136 14.27 -23.60 18.60
C SER A 136 13.83 -24.93 17.95
N ARG A 137 14.61 -25.46 17.01
CA ARG A 137 14.51 -26.86 16.55
C ARG A 137 15.84 -27.61 16.62
N LYS A 138 16.56 -27.40 17.72
CA LYS A 138 17.46 -28.42 18.25
C LYS A 138 17.08 -28.55 19.70
N ASP A 139 16.42 -29.65 20.03
CA ASP A 139 16.81 -30.53 21.12
C ASP A 139 15.68 -31.54 21.41
N ASN A 140 16.10 -32.81 21.39
CA ASN A 140 15.56 -33.93 22.17
C ASN A 140 14.39 -34.73 21.60
N GLU A 141 14.70 -35.75 20.80
CA GLU A 141 14.15 -37.10 21.00
C GLU A 141 15.27 -38.14 20.87
N HIS A 142 15.97 -38.37 21.98
CA HIS A 142 16.51 -39.68 22.33
C HIS A 142 15.65 -40.18 23.49
N ILE A 143 14.82 -41.19 23.23
CA ILE A 143 14.62 -42.44 23.98
C ILE A 143 14.12 -43.45 22.95
#